data_AF-A0AAD9VTZ9-F1
#
_entry.id   AF-A0AAD9VTZ9-F1
#
_cell.length_a   1.000
_cell.length_b   1.000
_cell.length_c   1.000
_cell.angle_alpha   90.00
_cell.angle_beta   90.00
_cell.angle_gamma   90.00
#
_symmetry.space_group_name_H-M   'P 1'
#
loop_
_entity.id
_entity.type
_entity.pdbx_description
1 polymer ?
#
loop_
_entity_poly.entity_id
_entity_poly.type
_entity_poly.pdbx_seq_one_letter_code
_entity_poly.pdbx_strand_id
1 'polypeptide(L)'
;MHVTIMQQLPMPQVSNSFFPFNPSLEDELKRLFANFTINGQANPSPNVEDVMEEFRHNGRDFEYCPDIENSPAPEPSPRRRKTKKPLPTECVFCRNNGEEEAYYRKHLLKDSDGRVLCPVLRAYTCPICGACGDIAHTVKYCPKGSKNSGSISTVSAFKLLRNSMGKRRHK
;
A
#
# COMPACT_ATOMS: atom_id res chain seq x y z
N MET A 1 -8.28 -48.67 45.98
CA MET A 1 -9.63 -48.17 45.67
C MET A 1 -9.63 -46.65 45.81
N HIS A 2 -9.30 -45.92 44.75
CA HIS A 2 -9.68 -44.52 44.63
C HIS A 2 -9.87 -44.23 43.15
N VAL A 3 -11.14 -44.18 42.78
CA VAL A 3 -11.66 -43.79 41.48
C VAL A 3 -11.68 -42.26 41.49
N THR A 4 -11.10 -41.62 40.48
CA THR A 4 -11.28 -40.17 40.30
C THR A 4 -11.39 -39.85 38.81
N ILE A 5 -12.57 -40.19 38.29
CA ILE A 5 -13.46 -39.36 37.47
C ILE A 5 -12.73 -38.40 36.50
N MET A 6 -12.67 -38.81 35.23
CA MET A 6 -12.50 -37.91 34.10
C MET A 6 -13.65 -36.89 34.10
N GLN A 7 -13.38 -35.66 34.52
CA GLN A 7 -14.33 -34.56 34.33
C GLN A 7 -14.31 -34.16 32.85
N GLN A 8 -15.19 -34.76 32.05
CA GLN A 8 -15.60 -34.18 30.78
C GLN A 8 -16.42 -32.93 31.08
N LEU A 9 -15.86 -31.76 30.74
CA LEU A 9 -16.60 -30.51 30.75
C LEU A 9 -17.73 -30.61 29.71
N PRO A 10 -19.00 -30.31 30.07
CA PRO A 10 -20.08 -30.31 29.12
C PRO A 10 -19.86 -29.17 28.12
N MET A 11 -19.71 -29.51 26.84
CA MET A 11 -19.75 -28.53 25.77
C MET A 11 -21.11 -27.83 25.82
N PRO A 12 -21.17 -26.48 25.82
CA PRO A 12 -22.44 -25.80 25.67
C PRO A 12 -23.03 -26.26 24.34
N GLN A 13 -24.25 -26.81 24.39
CA GLN A 13 -25.07 -27.04 23.21
C GLN A 13 -25.45 -25.67 22.67
N VAL A 14 -24.54 -25.05 21.92
CA VAL A 14 -24.87 -23.94 21.04
C VAL A 14 -25.75 -24.53 19.96
N SER A 15 -27.06 -24.43 20.16
CA SER A 15 -27.98 -24.47 19.04
C SER A 15 -27.47 -23.42 18.06
N ASN A 16 -27.08 -23.87 16.86
CA ASN A 16 -26.78 -23.04 15.72
C ASN A 16 -28.06 -22.27 15.35
N SER A 17 -28.36 -21.26 16.15
CA SER A 17 -29.53 -20.40 16.07
C SER A 17 -29.19 -19.08 15.35
N PHE A 18 -27.95 -18.94 14.88
CA PHE A 18 -27.50 -17.81 14.05
C PHE A 18 -27.52 -18.08 12.55
N PHE A 19 -28.06 -19.21 12.08
CA PHE A 19 -28.37 -19.39 10.66
C PHE A 19 -29.73 -20.08 10.46
N PRO A 20 -30.85 -19.36 10.67
CA PRO A 20 -32.13 -19.81 10.19
C PRO A 20 -32.23 -19.45 8.70
N PHE A 21 -32.10 -20.48 7.85
CA PHE A 21 -32.38 -20.50 6.41
C PHE A 21 -31.60 -19.51 5.54
N ASN A 22 -30.80 -20.01 4.59
CA ASN A 22 -30.30 -19.23 3.45
C ASN A 22 -31.50 -18.55 2.76
N PRO A 23 -31.73 -17.24 2.98
CA PRO A 23 -32.67 -16.51 2.16
C PRO A 23 -31.90 -16.08 0.90
N SER A 24 -32.60 -15.80 -0.19
CA SER A 24 -31.93 -15.46 -1.45
C SER A 24 -30.95 -14.28 -1.24
N LEU A 25 -29.91 -14.16 -2.08
CA LEU A 25 -29.03 -12.98 -2.12
C LEU A 25 -29.84 -11.67 -2.15
N GLU A 26 -30.99 -11.72 -2.82
CA GLU A 26 -31.99 -10.65 -2.90
C GLU A 26 -32.59 -10.26 -1.54
N ASP A 27 -32.86 -11.23 -0.68
CA ASP A 27 -33.45 -11.00 0.64
C ASP A 27 -32.42 -10.41 1.60
N GLU A 28 -31.15 -10.81 1.46
CA GLU A 28 -30.04 -10.20 2.19
C GLU A 28 -29.82 -8.74 1.75
N LEU A 29 -29.88 -8.47 0.43
CA LEU A 29 -29.83 -7.11 -0.11
C LEU A 29 -30.99 -6.25 0.42
N LYS A 30 -32.22 -6.77 0.42
CA LYS A 30 -33.37 -6.05 1.00
C LYS A 30 -33.18 -5.79 2.49
N ARG A 31 -32.68 -6.75 3.27
CA ARG A 31 -32.39 -6.55 4.70
C ARG A 31 -31.34 -5.46 4.93
N LEU A 32 -30.27 -5.46 4.12
CA LEU A 32 -29.15 -4.53 4.26
C LEU A 32 -29.51 -3.11 3.83
N PHE A 33 -30.36 -2.95 2.81
CA PHE A 33 -30.68 -1.65 2.22
C PHE A 33 -32.11 -1.15 2.50
N ALA A 34 -32.95 -1.90 3.24
CA ALA A 34 -34.32 -1.48 3.60
C ALA A 34 -34.39 -0.10 4.26
N ASN A 35 -33.35 0.26 5.02
CA ASN A 35 -33.29 1.52 5.76
C ASN A 35 -32.27 2.50 5.16
N PHE A 36 -31.73 2.22 3.96
CA PHE A 36 -30.79 3.10 3.29
C PHE A 36 -31.54 4.21 2.56
N THR A 37 -32.21 5.07 3.34
CA THR A 37 -32.57 6.40 2.85
C THR A 37 -31.26 7.17 2.73
N ILE A 38 -30.77 7.32 1.49
CA ILE A 38 -29.87 8.43 1.18
C ILE A 38 -30.72 9.68 1.42
N ASN A 39 -30.72 10.18 2.65
CA ASN A 39 -30.93 11.59 2.90
C ASN A 39 -29.76 12.26 2.21
N GLY A 40 -29.93 12.52 0.92
CA GLY A 40 -29.10 13.44 0.18
C GLY A 40 -29.30 14.77 0.87
N GLN A 41 -28.48 15.04 1.88
CA GLN A 41 -28.11 16.41 2.13
C GLN A 41 -27.55 16.86 0.78
N ALA A 42 -28.38 17.59 0.05
CA ALA A 42 -27.95 18.43 -1.03
C ALA A 42 -26.99 19.42 -0.38
N ASN A 43 -25.74 18.99 -0.21
CA ASN A 43 -24.64 19.92 -0.04
C ASN A 43 -24.78 20.84 -1.26
N PRO A 44 -24.98 22.15 -1.06
CA PRO A 44 -25.06 23.06 -2.18
C PRO A 44 -23.85 22.80 -3.05
N SER A 45 -24.07 22.62 -4.36
CA SER A 45 -22.98 22.52 -5.32
C SER A 45 -21.99 23.63 -4.97
N PRO A 46 -20.72 23.29 -4.68
CA PRO A 46 -19.75 24.30 -4.26
C PRO A 46 -19.77 25.41 -5.31
N ASN A 47 -19.88 26.66 -4.84
CA ASN A 47 -19.99 27.81 -5.72
C ASN A 47 -18.79 27.78 -6.68
N VAL A 48 -19.08 27.81 -7.97
CA VAL A 48 -18.07 27.75 -9.03
C VAL A 48 -17.02 28.82 -8.83
N GLU A 49 -17.43 29.97 -8.28
CA GLU A 49 -16.53 31.08 -7.96
C GLU A 49 -15.55 30.73 -6.84
N ASP A 50 -15.99 30.06 -5.77
CA ASP A 50 -15.12 29.63 -4.66
C ASP A 50 -14.12 28.55 -5.12
N VAL A 51 -14.56 27.65 -6.01
CA VAL A 51 -13.70 26.62 -6.61
C VAL A 51 -12.67 27.25 -7.55
N MET A 52 -13.08 28.24 -8.36
CA MET A 52 -12.17 28.99 -9.22
C MET A 52 -11.21 29.87 -8.42
N GLU A 53 -11.65 30.45 -7.30
CA GLU A 53 -10.81 31.22 -6.38
C GLU A 53 -9.71 30.34 -5.77
N GLU A 54 -10.05 29.12 -5.32
CA GLU A 54 -9.08 28.15 -4.81
C GLU A 54 -8.07 27.75 -5.89
N PHE A 55 -8.51 27.55 -7.13
CA PHE A 55 -7.62 27.34 -8.28
C PHE A 55 -6.76 28.57 -8.59
N ARG A 56 -7.26 29.80 -8.48
CA ARG A 56 -6.47 31.03 -8.69
C ARG A 56 -5.37 31.20 -7.64
N HIS A 57 -5.62 30.77 -6.40
CA HIS A 57 -4.67 30.89 -5.29
C HIS A 57 -3.67 29.71 -5.22
N ASN A 58 -4.04 28.51 -5.69
CA ASN A 58 -3.18 27.32 -5.69
C ASN A 58 -2.58 26.98 -7.08
N GLY A 59 -3.19 27.46 -8.15
CA GLY A 59 -2.79 27.28 -9.55
C GLY A 59 -1.90 28.44 -9.96
N ARG A 60 -0.59 28.25 -9.86
CA ARG A 60 0.37 29.10 -10.55
C ARG A 60 0.35 28.71 -12.02
N ASP A 61 -0.67 29.17 -12.73
CA ASP A 61 -0.81 28.97 -14.16
C ASP A 61 0.36 29.67 -14.84
N PHE A 62 1.22 28.87 -15.47
CA PHE A 62 2.27 29.36 -16.34
C PHE A 62 1.53 29.93 -17.55
N GLU A 63 1.45 31.26 -17.62
CA GLU A 63 0.73 32.00 -18.65
C GLU A 63 1.06 31.41 -20.04
N TYR A 64 0.04 30.97 -20.77
CA TYR A 64 0.22 30.44 -22.12
C TYR A 64 0.58 31.61 -23.04
N CYS A 65 1.87 31.80 -23.29
CA CYS A 65 2.33 32.70 -24.34
C CYS A 65 2.14 32.01 -25.70
N PRO A 66 1.27 32.52 -26.60
CA PRO A 66 1.26 32.05 -27.98
C PRO A 66 2.53 32.55 -28.66
N ASP A 67 3.31 31.61 -29.19
CA ASP A 67 4.56 31.87 -29.91
C ASP A 67 4.28 32.70 -31.17
N ILE A 68 4.48 34.02 -31.09
CA ILE A 68 4.69 34.84 -32.30
C ILE A 68 6.19 34.89 -32.53
N GLU A 69 6.62 34.17 -33.56
CA GLU A 69 7.98 34.09 -34.07
C GLU A 69 8.56 35.48 -34.34
N ASN A 70 9.54 35.90 -33.53
CA ASN A 70 10.76 36.64 -33.92
C ASN A 70 11.40 37.39 -32.74
N SER A 71 12.36 36.78 -32.03
CA SER A 71 13.55 37.38 -31.36
C SER A 71 14.22 36.39 -30.37
N PRO A 72 15.51 36.58 -29.99
CA PRO A 72 16.44 35.48 -29.73
C PRO A 72 16.22 34.78 -28.39
N ALA A 73 16.54 33.48 -28.37
CA ALA A 73 16.32 32.53 -27.30
C ALA A 73 16.74 33.07 -25.90
N PRO A 74 15.86 32.98 -24.89
CA PRO A 74 16.27 33.20 -23.51
C PRO A 74 17.05 31.98 -23.01
N GLU A 75 18.20 32.28 -22.39
CA GLU A 75 19.08 31.35 -21.69
C GLU A 75 18.31 30.28 -20.89
N PRO A 76 18.76 29.01 -20.90
CA PRO A 76 18.10 27.95 -20.14
C PRO A 76 18.17 28.29 -18.65
N SER A 77 17.03 28.65 -18.06
CA SER A 77 16.88 28.76 -16.62
C SER A 77 17.51 27.54 -15.95
N PRO A 78 18.20 27.68 -14.79
CA PRO A 78 18.80 26.54 -14.13
C PRO A 78 17.67 25.59 -13.78
N ARG A 79 17.52 24.54 -14.59
CA ARG A 79 16.61 23.41 -14.40
C ARG A 79 16.60 23.15 -12.91
N ARG A 80 15.44 23.40 -12.28
CA ARG A 80 15.17 23.14 -10.86
C ARG A 80 15.93 21.87 -10.53
N ARG A 81 17.07 22.03 -9.84
CA ARG A 81 17.93 20.90 -9.50
C ARG A 81 16.97 19.91 -8.88
N LYS A 82 16.79 18.73 -9.50
CA LYS A 82 16.09 17.61 -8.87
C LYS A 82 16.65 17.60 -7.47
N THR A 83 15.86 18.05 -6.50
CA THR A 83 16.28 18.10 -5.11
C THR A 83 16.69 16.66 -4.86
N LYS A 84 18.00 16.45 -4.68
CA LYS A 84 18.51 15.13 -4.32
C LYS A 84 17.69 14.81 -3.08
N LYS A 85 16.76 13.86 -3.19
CA LYS A 85 15.93 13.45 -2.07
C LYS A 85 16.92 13.26 -0.92
N PRO A 86 16.71 13.91 0.25
CA PRO A 86 17.64 13.77 1.35
C PRO A 86 17.92 12.29 1.54
N LEU A 87 19.20 11.92 1.61
CA LEU A 87 19.60 10.53 1.79
C LEU A 87 18.79 9.99 2.98
N PRO A 88 18.20 8.78 2.86
CA PRO A 88 17.39 8.22 3.94
C PRO A 88 18.20 8.28 5.23
N THR A 89 17.66 8.96 6.24
CA THR A 89 18.29 9.09 7.57
C THR A 89 17.99 7.91 8.47
N GLU A 90 17.16 6.97 8.01
CA GLU A 90 16.66 5.85 8.79
C GLU A 90 16.53 4.57 7.95
N CYS A 91 16.51 3.42 8.61
CA CYS A 91 16.34 2.13 8.00
C CYS A 91 14.88 1.87 7.64
N VAL A 92 14.55 2.05 6.36
CA VAL A 92 13.22 1.77 5.79
C VAL A 92 12.79 0.32 6.00
N PHE A 93 13.72 -0.63 6.02
CA PHE A 93 13.41 -2.05 6.21
C PHE A 93 12.88 -2.32 7.63
N CYS A 94 13.63 -1.88 8.65
CA CYS A 94 13.21 -2.03 10.05
C CYS A 94 11.93 -1.22 10.35
N ARG A 95 11.82 0.00 9.80
CA ARG A 95 10.58 0.79 9.91
C ARG A 95 9.36 0.05 9.35
N ASN A 96 9.48 -0.58 8.19
CA ASN A 96 8.38 -1.34 7.58
C ASN A 96 8.04 -2.62 8.37
N ASN A 97 9.00 -3.20 9.09
CA ASN A 97 8.77 -4.35 9.95
C ASN A 97 8.17 -3.98 11.31
N GLY A 98 7.97 -2.69 11.60
CA GLY A 98 7.41 -2.22 12.86
C GLY A 98 8.40 -2.21 14.03
N GLU A 99 9.70 -2.14 13.74
CA GLU A 99 10.73 -1.98 14.78
C GLU A 99 10.59 -0.63 15.50
N GLU A 100 11.15 -0.53 16.71
CA GLU A 100 11.13 0.70 17.50
C GLU A 100 11.81 1.87 16.76
N GLU A 101 11.28 3.08 16.91
CA GLU A 101 11.84 4.30 16.31
C GLU A 101 13.27 4.59 16.74
N ALA A 102 13.57 4.35 18.01
CA ALA A 102 14.93 4.45 18.51
C ALA A 102 15.88 3.43 17.85
N TYR A 103 15.37 2.32 17.31
CA TYR A 103 16.17 1.28 16.67
C TYR A 103 16.39 1.54 15.18
N TYR A 104 15.31 1.76 14.42
CA TYR A 104 15.44 1.93 12.96
C TYR A 104 16.12 3.25 12.56
N ARG A 105 16.19 4.26 13.45
CA ARG A 105 16.94 5.50 13.23
C ARG A 105 18.45 5.39 13.50
N LYS A 106 18.92 4.30 14.15
CA LYS A 106 20.35 4.11 14.47
C LYS A 106 21.18 3.63 13.28
N HIS A 107 20.55 3.19 12.19
CA HIS A 107 21.25 2.60 11.06
C HIS A 107 20.52 2.87 9.75
N LEU A 108 21.22 2.67 8.64
CA LEU A 108 20.68 2.78 7.29
C LEU A 108 20.46 1.40 6.68
N LEU A 109 19.62 1.33 5.64
CA LEU A 109 19.40 0.07 4.92
C LEU A 109 20.63 -0.34 4.11
N LYS A 110 21.21 0.60 3.35
CA LYS A 110 22.37 0.40 2.48
C LYS A 110 23.33 1.59 2.57
N ASP A 111 24.60 1.30 2.35
CA ASP A 111 25.70 2.28 2.26
C ASP A 111 25.78 2.93 0.85
N SER A 112 26.63 3.94 0.68
CA SER A 112 26.93 4.54 -0.64
C SER A 112 27.42 3.53 -1.66
N ASP A 113 28.15 2.52 -1.19
CA ASP A 113 28.71 1.43 -2.00
C ASP A 113 27.65 0.34 -2.32
N GLY A 114 26.42 0.49 -1.84
CA GLY A 114 25.32 -0.46 -2.08
C GLY A 114 25.32 -1.69 -1.18
N ARG A 115 26.29 -1.82 -0.27
CA ARG A 115 26.35 -2.86 0.78
C ARG A 115 25.22 -2.70 1.77
N VAL A 116 24.67 -3.81 2.27
CA VAL A 116 23.62 -3.79 3.29
C VAL A 116 24.21 -3.47 4.66
N LEU A 117 23.73 -2.39 5.28
CA LEU A 117 24.14 -1.97 6.63
C LEU A 117 23.17 -2.45 7.71
N CYS A 118 21.90 -2.70 7.37
CA CYS A 118 20.89 -3.08 8.35
C CYS A 118 21.24 -4.43 9.02
N PRO A 119 21.42 -4.47 10.35
CA PRO A 119 21.85 -5.68 11.06
C PRO A 119 20.83 -6.82 10.92
N VAL A 120 19.53 -6.50 10.93
CA VAL A 120 18.46 -7.48 10.74
C VAL A 120 18.54 -8.12 9.35
N LEU A 121 18.70 -7.31 8.31
CA LEU A 121 18.80 -7.82 6.95
C LEU A 121 20.13 -8.56 6.73
N ARG A 122 21.23 -8.13 7.34
CA ARG A 122 22.53 -8.81 7.27
C ARG A 122 22.50 -10.20 7.89
N ALA A 123 21.80 -10.37 9.01
CA ALA A 123 21.64 -11.67 9.68
C ALA A 123 20.74 -12.63 8.89
N TYR A 124 19.90 -12.10 8.00
CA TYR A 124 19.04 -12.91 7.15
C TYR A 124 19.84 -13.58 6.02
N THR A 125 19.73 -14.90 5.97
CA THR A 125 20.30 -15.71 4.88
C THR A 125 19.19 -16.03 3.87
N CYS A 126 19.39 -15.65 2.61
CA CYS A 126 18.42 -15.92 1.57
C CYS A 126 18.28 -17.44 1.34
N PRO A 127 17.10 -18.05 1.49
CA PRO A 127 16.92 -19.51 1.35
C PRO A 127 17.05 -20.01 -0.09
N ILE A 128 16.99 -19.11 -1.08
CA ILE A 128 17.10 -19.46 -2.51
C ILE A 128 18.57 -19.48 -2.96
N CYS A 129 19.36 -18.49 -2.55
CA CYS A 129 20.71 -18.32 -3.07
C CYS A 129 21.82 -18.38 -2.02
N GLY A 130 21.48 -18.43 -0.74
CA GLY A 130 22.42 -18.47 0.38
C GLY A 130 23.10 -17.14 0.72
N ALA A 131 22.78 -16.04 0.03
CA ALA A 131 23.40 -14.74 0.29
C ALA A 131 23.02 -14.19 1.68
N CYS A 132 24.01 -13.66 2.41
CA CYS A 132 23.88 -13.04 3.72
C CYS A 132 24.87 -11.86 3.86
N GLY A 133 24.85 -11.15 5.00
CA GLY A 133 25.77 -10.04 5.27
C GLY A 133 25.62 -8.87 4.28
N ASP A 134 26.72 -8.44 3.65
CA ASP A 134 26.76 -7.27 2.76
C ASP A 134 25.88 -7.41 1.51
N ILE A 135 25.66 -8.65 1.05
CA ILE A 135 24.86 -8.98 -0.14
C ILE A 135 23.47 -9.54 0.21
N ALA A 136 23.09 -9.44 1.48
CA ALA A 136 21.82 -9.96 1.95
C ALA A 136 20.62 -9.30 1.24
N HIS A 137 19.57 -10.07 1.06
CA HIS A 137 18.32 -9.61 0.46
C HIS A 137 17.17 -10.53 0.86
N THR A 138 15.95 -10.03 0.80
CA THR A 138 14.77 -10.87 1.01
C THR A 138 14.46 -11.72 -0.22
N VAL A 139 13.73 -12.82 -0.02
CA VAL A 139 13.31 -13.76 -1.08
C VAL A 139 12.82 -13.06 -2.35
N LYS A 140 11.99 -12.02 -2.18
CA LYS A 140 11.41 -11.23 -3.28
C LYS A 140 12.45 -10.59 -4.20
N TYR A 141 13.58 -10.16 -3.64
CA TYR A 141 14.63 -9.48 -4.38
C TYR A 141 15.80 -10.41 -4.74
N CYS A 142 15.62 -11.72 -4.58
CA CYS A 142 16.65 -12.69 -4.92
C CYS A 142 16.97 -12.66 -6.42
N PRO A 143 18.26 -12.54 -6.81
CA PRO A 143 18.66 -12.56 -8.22
C PRO A 143 18.44 -13.96 -8.83
N LYS A 144 18.60 -15.02 -8.03
CA LYS A 144 18.26 -16.40 -8.40
C LYS A 144 16.78 -16.74 -8.16
N GLY A 145 16.02 -15.80 -7.60
CA GLY A 145 14.60 -15.98 -7.37
C GLY A 145 13.89 -16.11 -8.70
N SER A 146 12.97 -17.06 -8.79
CA SER A 146 12.06 -17.19 -9.92
C SER A 146 11.21 -15.93 -10.01
N LYS A 147 11.69 -14.93 -10.76
CA LYS A 147 10.93 -13.72 -11.06
C LYS A 147 9.76 -14.02 -12.02
N ASN A 148 9.59 -15.28 -12.46
CA ASN A 148 8.66 -15.61 -13.54
C ASN A 148 8.08 -17.05 -13.58
N SER A 149 8.20 -17.90 -12.55
CA SER A 149 7.53 -19.23 -12.56
C SER A 149 6.08 -19.14 -12.08
N GLY A 150 5.26 -18.27 -12.70
CA GLY A 150 3.79 -18.36 -12.72
C GLY A 150 2.99 -18.39 -11.40
N SER A 151 3.62 -18.57 -10.24
CA SER A 151 2.97 -18.67 -8.94
C SER A 151 2.83 -17.26 -8.37
N ILE A 152 2.02 -16.44 -9.04
CA ILE A 152 1.47 -15.26 -8.42
C ILE A 152 0.74 -15.76 -7.17
N SER A 153 1.18 -15.34 -5.99
CA SER A 153 0.47 -15.68 -4.75
C SER A 153 -1.00 -15.31 -4.92
N THR A 154 -1.93 -16.18 -4.50
CA THR A 154 -3.37 -16.03 -4.76
C THR A 154 -3.87 -14.62 -4.40
N VAL A 155 -3.41 -14.08 -3.28
CA VAL A 155 -3.63 -12.69 -2.82
C VAL A 155 -3.13 -11.60 -3.78
N SER A 156 -2.02 -11.81 -4.48
CA SER A 156 -1.48 -10.85 -5.46
C SER A 156 -2.18 -10.93 -6.81
N ALA A 157 -2.75 -12.09 -7.16
CA ALA A 157 -3.50 -12.28 -8.42
C ALA A 157 -4.77 -11.40 -8.46
N PHE A 158 -5.48 -11.29 -7.33
CA PHE A 158 -6.66 -10.43 -7.23
C PHE A 158 -6.35 -8.95 -7.49
N LYS A 159 -5.15 -8.47 -7.12
CA LYS A 159 -4.71 -7.08 -7.34
C LYS A 159 -4.36 -6.77 -8.80
N LEU A 160 -4.11 -7.79 -9.63
CA LEU A 160 -3.85 -7.62 -11.05
C LEU A 160 -5.14 -7.59 -11.88
N LEU A 161 -6.21 -8.19 -11.36
CA LEU A 161 -7.47 -8.36 -12.09
C LEU A 161 -8.30 -7.07 -12.19
N ARG A 162 -8.26 -6.19 -11.18
CA ARG A 162 -9.10 -4.97 -11.12
C ARG A 162 -8.36 -3.82 -10.44
N ASN A 163 -8.57 -2.59 -10.94
CA ASN A 163 -8.13 -1.39 -10.24
C ASN A 163 -9.10 -1.03 -9.10
N SER A 164 -8.77 -0.01 -8.30
CA SER A 164 -9.61 0.51 -7.21
C SER A 164 -11.00 1.01 -7.64
N MET A 165 -11.23 1.15 -8.95
CA MET A 165 -12.52 1.51 -9.56
C MET A 165 -13.24 0.29 -10.18
N GLY A 166 -12.80 -0.94 -9.89
CA GLY A 166 -13.41 -2.17 -10.37
C GLY A 166 -13.21 -2.49 -11.86
N LYS A 167 -12.53 -1.62 -12.62
CA LYS A 167 -12.25 -1.85 -14.05
C LYS A 167 -11.18 -2.91 -14.22
N ARG A 168 -11.46 -3.89 -15.09
CA ARG A 168 -10.47 -4.89 -15.51
C ARG A 168 -9.37 -4.22 -16.32
N ARG A 169 -8.12 -4.42 -15.93
CA ARG A 169 -6.97 -3.92 -16.68
C ARG A 169 -6.79 -4.83 -17.89
N HIS A 170 -7.06 -4.32 -19.08
CA HIS A 170 -6.78 -5.05 -20.32
C HIS A 170 -5.26 -5.08 -20.53
N LYS A 171 -4.75 -6.24 -20.94
CA LYS A 171 -3.35 -6.43 -21.30
C LYS A 171 -3.10 -5.94 -22.72
#